data_AF-A0A8J2R9K7-F1
#
_entry.id   AF-A0A8J2R9K7-F1
#
_cell.length_a   1.000
_cell.length_b   1.000
_cell.length_c   1.000
_cell.angle_alpha   90.00
_cell.angle_beta   90.00
_cell.angle_gamma   90.00
#
_symmetry.space_group_name_H-M   'P 1'
#
loop_
_entity.id
_entity.type
_entity.pdbx_description
1 polymer ?
#
loop_
_entity_poly.entity_id
_entity_poly.type
_entity_poly.pdbx_seq_one_letter_code
_entity_poly.pdbx_strand_id
1 'polypeptide(L)'
;MTPNCVSNKTQPCSSPGSFHGRSEFSSSLPSGYYGQNGGGTIPRNHRRQQTHQHYATAGIVESHFLSPSSQASGSASSSRRHLQHPLNGSASMVAEPGIDADDLMNEDSDSASQQSSRPAAEVGGKQWCILCMALLVALGTGVGVGLPLALRSGSSLQERLIAAQNILAQVPLIDGHNDMPWNIRKFAGGKLNTLRALETGLQHQDPWSKSAWSHTDLPRLREGRVGAQFWAAYVPCGAQYLDAVKQTLEQIDLIKRMVDRYSDYLRLAVDAKGIEESHQEGRIASLLGVEGGHSLGNSLGVLRTYYDLGIRYVTLTHTCNTPWADCSIAEADPHHQREGGLTHFGKLVIKEMNRLGVIVDLSHASSATMHHALDASRAPVIFSHSSTRALCNITRNVPDEVLKRLVTNGGIVMVSFFSLFVSCNKTSTIPDVVAHINHIRRVAGIDHVGIGAGYDGINTTPQGLEDVSKYPYLFAELLQDPTWTEEDLRKLAGLNFLRVFRQVEKVREDLRRANALADETSITNEELKGQLQCIYQERSAVQSIVT
;
A
#
# COMPACT_ATOMS: atom_id res chain seq x y z
N MET A 1 -29.09 35.53 -5.70
CA MET A 1 -28.89 34.11 -5.37
C MET A 1 -27.63 34.04 -4.52
N THR A 2 -27.79 33.88 -3.21
CA THR A 2 -26.68 33.73 -2.26
C THR A 2 -26.55 32.25 -1.88
N PRO A 3 -25.34 31.66 -1.87
CA PRO A 3 -25.15 30.37 -1.24
C PRO A 3 -25.48 30.53 0.25
N ASN A 4 -26.51 29.83 0.71
CA ASN A 4 -26.91 29.84 2.11
C ASN A 4 -25.93 28.96 2.90
N CYS A 5 -24.79 29.51 3.30
CA CYS A 5 -24.02 28.99 4.42
C CYS A 5 -24.71 29.42 5.71
N VAL A 6 -25.79 28.74 6.12
CA VAL A 6 -26.43 29.04 7.40
C VAL A 6 -25.63 28.39 8.51
N SER A 7 -24.75 29.19 9.12
CA SER A 7 -24.17 28.90 10.43
C SER A 7 -25.29 28.84 11.46
N ASN A 8 -25.53 27.67 12.06
CA ASN A 8 -26.30 27.55 13.30
C ASN A 8 -25.41 27.91 14.50
N LYS A 9 -24.87 29.14 14.48
CA LYS A 9 -24.31 29.90 15.61
C LYS A 9 -24.05 31.31 15.08
N THR A 10 -24.90 32.24 15.50
CA THR A 10 -24.80 33.67 15.22
C THR A 10 -23.49 34.25 15.75
N GLN A 11 -22.56 34.56 14.86
CA GLN A 11 -21.66 35.72 14.97
C GLN A 11 -21.43 36.28 13.56
N PRO A 12 -21.77 37.54 13.27
CA PRO A 12 -21.56 38.11 11.95
C PRO A 12 -20.07 38.41 11.72
N CYS A 13 -19.56 38.01 10.55
CA CYS A 13 -18.29 38.51 10.03
C CYS A 13 -18.40 40.01 9.76
N SER A 14 -17.67 40.82 10.53
CA SER A 14 -17.52 42.26 10.29
C SER A 14 -16.66 42.49 9.03
N SER A 15 -17.24 43.18 8.04
CA SER A 15 -16.50 43.77 6.93
C SER A 15 -15.67 44.98 7.41
N PRO A 16 -14.54 45.33 6.76
CA PRO A 16 -13.76 46.49 7.16
C PRO A 16 -14.51 47.76 6.75
N GLY A 17 -15.01 48.49 7.74
CA GLY A 17 -15.59 49.82 7.59
C GLY A 17 -14.52 50.85 7.20
N SER A 18 -14.80 51.55 6.11
CA SER A 18 -14.23 52.84 5.73
C SER A 18 -14.25 53.82 6.91
N PHE A 19 -13.08 54.31 7.32
CA PHE A 19 -12.95 55.48 8.19
C PHE A 19 -12.68 56.72 7.34
N HIS A 20 -13.68 57.61 7.28
CA HIS A 20 -13.48 59.02 7.00
C HIS A 20 -13.34 59.76 8.34
N GLY A 21 -12.23 60.48 8.52
CA GLY A 21 -11.98 61.39 9.63
C GLY A 21 -10.84 62.33 9.28
N ARG A 22 -11.14 63.62 9.19
CA ARG A 22 -10.36 64.71 8.60
C ARG A 22 -9.12 65.14 9.42
N SER A 23 -8.13 65.68 8.69
CA SER A 23 -7.29 66.90 8.91
C SER A 23 -6.58 67.06 10.29
N GLU A 24 -5.32 67.51 10.43
CA GLU A 24 -4.54 68.56 9.76
C GLU A 24 -3.03 68.41 10.10
N PHE A 25 -2.19 69.23 9.41
CA PHE A 25 -0.78 69.58 9.68
C PHE A 25 0.29 68.50 9.49
N SER A 26 1.46 68.72 8.88
CA SER A 26 2.02 69.72 7.96
C SER A 26 3.39 69.17 7.52
N SER A 27 3.85 69.51 6.31
CA SER A 27 5.26 69.72 5.86
C SER A 27 6.40 69.16 6.75
N SER A 28 7.40 68.44 6.25
CA SER A 28 8.26 68.80 5.12
C SER A 28 9.27 67.67 4.81
N LEU A 29 9.55 67.48 3.52
CA LEU A 29 10.76 66.88 2.94
C LEU A 29 11.97 67.84 3.19
N PRO A 30 13.26 67.40 3.17
CA PRO A 30 13.86 66.81 1.97
C PRO A 30 14.99 65.76 2.13
N SER A 31 15.02 64.89 1.12
CA SER A 31 16.15 64.51 0.24
C SER A 31 17.61 64.73 0.69
N GLY A 32 18.44 63.69 0.52
CA GLY A 32 19.76 63.86 -0.11
C GLY A 32 20.95 63.04 0.41
N TYR A 33 21.53 62.27 -0.52
CA TYR A 33 22.96 62.03 -0.77
C TYR A 33 23.81 60.99 0.02
N TYR A 34 24.24 59.97 -0.76
CA TYR A 34 25.61 59.43 -0.98
C TYR A 34 26.63 59.33 0.17
N GLY A 35 27.32 58.19 0.22
CA GLY A 35 28.80 58.19 0.32
C GLY A 35 29.45 57.21 1.30
N GLN A 36 29.88 56.07 0.77
CA GLN A 36 31.16 55.36 0.97
C GLN A 36 31.97 55.38 2.29
N ASN A 37 32.46 54.16 2.60
CA ASN A 37 33.81 53.74 3.01
C ASN A 37 34.25 53.72 4.49
N GLY A 38 34.92 52.60 4.80
CA GLY A 38 35.97 52.44 5.83
C GLY A 38 35.41 52.18 7.22
N GLY A 39 35.65 51.06 7.90
CA GLY A 39 36.91 50.35 8.03
C GLY A 39 37.37 50.48 9.50
N GLY A 40 37.59 49.37 10.19
CA GLY A 40 38.44 49.33 11.38
C GLY A 40 37.78 48.93 12.71
N THR A 41 38.15 47.72 13.13
CA THR A 41 38.59 47.33 14.49
C THR A 41 37.60 47.17 15.65
N ILE A 42 37.65 45.94 16.18
CA ILE A 42 37.06 45.39 17.42
C ILE A 42 37.85 45.89 18.66
N PRO A 43 37.19 46.10 19.82
CA PRO A 43 37.53 45.27 20.98
C PRO A 43 36.34 44.75 21.82
N ARG A 44 36.66 43.65 22.53
CA ARG A 44 35.93 42.71 23.40
C ARG A 44 34.93 43.23 24.46
N ASN A 45 33.88 42.40 24.65
CA ASN A 45 33.18 41.95 25.88
C ASN A 45 32.76 42.94 26.98
N HIS A 46 31.43 43.09 27.20
CA HIS A 46 30.66 42.38 28.25
C HIS A 46 29.19 42.84 28.33
N ARG A 47 28.27 41.88 28.15
CA ARG A 47 27.08 41.57 28.99
C ARG A 47 26.11 42.71 29.41
N ARG A 48 24.93 42.79 28.76
CA ARG A 48 23.62 42.62 29.44
C ARG A 48 22.43 42.52 28.48
N GLN A 49 21.43 41.80 28.97
CA GLN A 49 20.15 41.39 28.39
C GLN A 49 19.28 42.55 27.86
N GLN A 50 18.56 42.32 26.75
CA GLN A 50 17.09 42.33 26.71
C GLN A 50 16.54 41.93 25.31
N THR A 51 15.70 40.90 25.32
CA THR A 51 14.41 40.75 24.62
C THR A 51 14.21 41.36 23.23
N HIS A 52 13.88 40.53 22.23
CA HIS A 52 12.72 40.73 21.35
C HIS A 52 12.32 39.45 20.56
N GLN A 53 11.06 39.08 20.76
CA GLN A 53 10.06 38.57 19.81
C GLN A 53 10.24 37.24 19.05
N HIS A 54 9.40 36.30 19.50
CA HIS A 54 8.98 35.05 18.88
C HIS A 54 8.42 35.21 17.46
N TYR A 55 8.92 34.40 16.52
CA TYR A 55 8.13 33.88 15.41
C TYR A 55 7.43 32.60 15.85
N ALA A 56 6.12 32.56 15.67
CA ALA A 56 5.25 31.46 16.07
C ALA A 56 5.46 30.24 15.15
N THR A 57 6.10 29.20 15.67
CA THR A 57 6.00 27.82 15.19
C THR A 57 4.75 27.19 15.80
N ALA A 58 3.76 26.85 14.96
CA ALA A 58 2.64 26.01 15.36
C ALA A 58 3.14 24.58 15.58
N GLY A 59 3.31 24.21 16.85
CA GLY A 59 3.66 22.87 17.30
C GLY A 59 2.46 21.93 17.21
N ILE A 60 2.73 20.73 16.73
CA ILE A 60 1.84 19.56 16.82
C ILE A 60 2.25 18.80 18.07
N VAL A 61 1.39 18.74 19.09
CA VAL A 61 1.38 17.68 20.10
C VAL A 61 -0.07 17.47 20.53
N GLU A 62 -0.57 16.24 20.39
CA GLU A 62 -1.23 15.54 21.49
C GLU A 62 -1.27 14.04 21.17
N SER A 63 -0.32 13.32 21.76
CA SER A 63 -0.38 11.88 21.97
C SER A 63 -0.48 11.67 23.47
N HIS A 64 -1.69 11.49 23.99
CA HIS A 64 -1.90 10.99 25.35
C HIS A 64 -2.17 9.49 25.27
N PHE A 65 -1.14 8.69 25.57
CA PHE A 65 -1.32 7.31 26.04
C PHE A 65 -0.82 7.24 27.47
N LEU A 66 -1.73 6.87 28.37
CA LEU A 66 -1.49 6.65 29.78
C LEU A 66 -0.63 5.40 29.98
N SER A 67 0.49 5.55 30.69
CA SER A 67 1.29 4.45 31.22
C SER A 67 0.54 3.71 32.34
N PRO A 68 0.59 2.37 32.45
CA PRO A 68 0.13 1.68 33.65
C PRO A 68 1.21 1.69 34.72
N SER A 69 0.81 2.09 35.94
CA SER A 69 1.57 1.99 37.16
C SER A 69 1.67 0.56 37.67
N SER A 70 2.84 0.25 38.23
CA SER A 70 3.18 -0.95 38.97
C SER A 70 2.42 -1.03 40.30
N GLN A 71 1.77 -2.16 40.61
CA GLN A 71 1.66 -2.69 41.96
C GLN A 71 1.67 -4.22 41.97
N ALA A 72 2.26 -4.74 43.04
CA ALA A 72 2.72 -6.09 43.22
C ALA A 72 1.75 -6.96 44.03
N SER A 73 2.04 -8.27 43.97
CA SER A 73 1.79 -9.34 44.97
C SER A 73 0.37 -9.88 45.14
N GLY A 74 0.26 -11.19 44.88
CA GLY A 74 -0.85 -12.07 45.27
C GLY A 74 -0.50 -13.52 44.94
N SER A 75 -0.14 -14.28 45.96
CA SER A 75 0.38 -15.65 45.91
C SER A 75 -0.67 -16.74 45.66
N ALA A 76 -0.20 -17.86 45.09
CA ALA A 76 -0.47 -19.26 45.48
C ALA A 76 -1.38 -20.17 44.62
N SER A 77 -0.88 -21.42 44.53
CA SER A 77 -1.51 -22.71 44.21
C SER A 77 -1.76 -23.03 42.72
N SER A 78 -0.97 -23.92 42.10
CA SER A 78 -1.01 -25.39 42.17
C SER A 78 -2.17 -26.02 41.40
N SER A 79 -1.89 -26.61 40.23
CA SER A 79 -2.06 -28.06 40.00
C SER A 79 -1.64 -28.48 38.59
N ARG A 80 -0.65 -29.39 38.53
CA ARG A 80 -0.38 -30.28 37.39
C ARG A 80 -1.49 -31.33 37.30
N ARG A 81 -1.94 -31.66 36.08
CA ARG A 81 -2.31 -33.03 35.71
C ARG A 81 -1.89 -33.34 34.27
N HIS A 82 -1.01 -34.33 34.16
CA HIS A 82 -0.84 -35.20 33.00
C HIS A 82 -2.06 -36.13 32.84
N LEU A 83 -2.32 -36.56 31.60
CA LEU A 83 -2.67 -37.92 31.14
C LEU A 83 -3.06 -37.80 29.64
N GLN A 84 -2.20 -38.20 28.69
CA GLN A 84 -2.07 -39.53 28.07
C GLN A 84 -3.28 -40.01 27.22
N HIS A 85 -3.00 -40.14 25.92
CA HIS A 85 -3.66 -41.02 24.91
C HIS A 85 -3.67 -42.51 25.36
N PRO A 86 -4.55 -43.39 24.82
CA PRO A 86 -4.35 -44.11 23.52
C PRO A 86 -5.66 -44.24 22.68
N LEU A 87 -5.66 -44.27 21.33
CA LEU A 87 -5.28 -45.27 20.31
C LEU A 87 -6.25 -46.45 20.04
N ASN A 88 -6.25 -46.83 18.75
CA ASN A 88 -6.85 -47.97 18.01
C ASN A 88 -8.34 -47.90 17.66
N GLY A 89 -8.81 -48.30 16.47
CA GLY A 89 -8.31 -49.02 15.28
C GLY A 89 -9.59 -49.37 14.45
N SER A 90 -9.65 -49.86 13.22
CA SER A 90 -8.72 -50.62 12.37
C SER A 90 -9.40 -50.87 11.00
N ALA A 91 -8.58 -51.14 9.96
CA ALA A 91 -8.78 -52.11 8.85
C ALA A 91 -9.90 -51.84 7.79
N SER A 92 -9.82 -52.26 6.52
CA SER A 92 -8.97 -53.27 5.84
C SER A 92 -8.96 -53.08 4.29
N MET A 93 -8.12 -53.91 3.67
CA MET A 93 -7.71 -54.15 2.28
C MET A 93 -8.80 -54.45 1.21
N VAL A 94 -8.36 -54.51 -0.06
CA VAL A 94 -8.61 -55.50 -1.16
C VAL A 94 -8.72 -54.76 -2.52
N ALA A 95 -7.69 -54.77 -3.39
CA ALA A 95 -7.34 -55.71 -4.48
C ALA A 95 -7.83 -55.27 -5.89
N GLU A 96 -6.93 -55.31 -6.89
CA GLU A 96 -7.26 -55.33 -8.33
C GLU A 96 -7.78 -56.72 -8.76
N PRO A 97 -8.40 -56.86 -9.95
CA PRO A 97 -7.64 -57.23 -11.16
C PRO A 97 -8.24 -56.73 -12.51
N GLY A 98 -7.51 -56.93 -13.63
CA GLY A 98 -8.14 -57.37 -14.89
C GLY A 98 -7.68 -56.75 -16.21
N ILE A 99 -6.90 -57.52 -16.96
CA ILE A 99 -6.51 -57.39 -18.39
C ILE A 99 -7.64 -57.94 -19.28
N ASP A 100 -7.88 -57.39 -20.48
CA ASP A 100 -7.88 -58.16 -21.74
C ASP A 100 -8.07 -57.31 -23.01
N ALA A 101 -7.51 -57.87 -24.07
CA ALA A 101 -7.23 -57.31 -25.39
C ALA A 101 -8.22 -57.78 -26.48
N ASP A 102 -7.91 -57.33 -27.70
CA ASP A 102 -8.22 -57.90 -29.02
C ASP A 102 -9.31 -57.27 -29.89
N ASP A 103 -9.05 -57.45 -31.19
CA ASP A 103 -9.80 -57.17 -32.42
C ASP A 103 -9.63 -55.77 -33.06
N LEU A 104 -9.14 -55.56 -34.29
CA LEU A 104 -8.95 -56.45 -35.46
C LEU A 104 -7.88 -55.89 -36.43
N MET A 105 -7.17 -56.85 -37.04
CA MET A 105 -6.41 -56.84 -38.31
C MET A 105 -7.28 -56.31 -39.49
N ASN A 106 -6.84 -55.97 -40.71
CA ASN A 106 -5.61 -56.17 -41.50
C ASN A 106 -5.73 -55.37 -42.82
N GLU A 107 -4.58 -55.11 -43.47
CA GLU A 107 -4.34 -55.20 -44.94
C GLU A 107 -5.05 -54.20 -45.90
N ASP A 108 -4.50 -53.74 -47.02
CA ASP A 108 -3.22 -54.00 -47.70
C ASP A 108 -3.03 -53.00 -48.87
N SER A 109 -1.80 -53.00 -49.41
CA SER A 109 -1.45 -52.78 -50.83
C SER A 109 -1.53 -51.33 -51.40
N ASP A 110 -0.69 -50.86 -52.33
CA ASP A 110 0.47 -51.44 -53.02
C ASP A 110 1.23 -50.36 -53.83
N SER A 111 2.40 -50.77 -54.34
CA SER A 111 3.16 -50.25 -55.51
C SER A 111 4.11 -49.05 -55.28
N ALA A 112 5.43 -49.27 -55.22
CA ALA A 112 6.41 -49.50 -56.33
C ALA A 112 6.68 -48.22 -57.15
N SER A 113 7.88 -47.83 -57.58
CA SER A 113 9.27 -48.30 -57.51
C SER A 113 10.09 -47.24 -58.26
N GLN A 114 11.34 -46.94 -57.89
CA GLN A 114 12.44 -46.75 -58.87
C GLN A 114 13.82 -46.54 -58.21
N GLN A 115 14.82 -46.90 -59.01
CA GLN A 115 16.17 -47.36 -58.73
C GLN A 115 17.24 -46.25 -58.63
N SER A 116 18.41 -46.68 -58.12
CA SER A 116 19.76 -46.13 -58.36
C SER A 116 20.12 -44.86 -57.58
N SER A 117 21.25 -44.71 -56.88
CA SER A 117 22.59 -45.34 -56.94
C SER A 117 23.35 -44.92 -55.67
N ARG A 118 24.22 -45.79 -55.12
CA ARG A 118 25.24 -45.40 -54.11
C ARG A 118 26.40 -44.64 -54.78
N PRO A 119 27.15 -43.82 -54.03
CA PRO A 119 28.43 -44.32 -53.54
C PRO A 119 28.65 -44.10 -52.04
N ALA A 120 29.79 -44.59 -51.58
CA ALA A 120 30.13 -44.97 -50.23
C ALA A 120 30.64 -43.83 -49.32
N ALA A 121 30.69 -44.19 -48.02
CA ALA A 121 31.53 -43.66 -46.95
C ALA A 121 31.17 -42.30 -46.31
N GLU A 122 30.60 -42.37 -45.09
CA GLU A 122 31.24 -41.83 -43.88
C GLU A 122 30.50 -42.32 -42.63
N VAL A 123 31.07 -43.31 -41.96
CA VAL A 123 30.70 -43.69 -40.59
C VAL A 123 31.55 -42.82 -39.67
N GLY A 124 30.95 -41.84 -39.00
CA GLY A 124 31.71 -41.01 -38.05
C GLY A 124 31.00 -39.84 -37.37
N GLY A 125 29.82 -39.40 -37.82
CA GLY A 125 29.19 -38.19 -37.26
C GLY A 125 28.04 -38.42 -36.26
N LYS A 126 27.31 -39.54 -36.37
CA LYS A 126 26.01 -39.66 -35.69
C LYS A 126 26.09 -40.02 -34.20
N GLN A 127 27.11 -40.74 -33.75
CA GLN A 127 27.26 -41.07 -32.33
C GLN A 127 27.74 -39.88 -31.50
N TRP A 128 28.54 -38.98 -32.08
CA TRP A 128 29.04 -37.79 -31.39
C TRP A 128 27.95 -36.73 -31.20
N CYS A 129 27.07 -36.53 -32.19
CA CYS A 129 25.93 -35.62 -32.05
C CYS A 129 24.91 -36.08 -31.01
N ILE A 130 24.68 -37.39 -30.87
CA ILE A 130 23.76 -37.93 -29.86
C ILE A 130 24.37 -37.82 -28.45
N LEU A 131 25.67 -38.07 -28.30
CA LEU A 131 26.39 -37.87 -27.03
C LEU A 131 26.47 -36.39 -26.63
N CYS A 132 26.70 -35.47 -27.57
CA CYS A 132 26.71 -34.03 -27.29
C CYS A 132 25.31 -33.50 -26.96
N MET A 133 24.25 -33.99 -27.63
CA MET A 133 22.86 -33.64 -27.29
C MET A 133 22.46 -34.23 -25.93
N ALA A 134 22.87 -35.45 -25.60
CA ALA A 134 22.62 -36.05 -24.30
C ALA A 134 23.41 -35.35 -23.18
N LEU A 135 24.64 -34.90 -23.43
CA LEU A 135 25.42 -34.08 -22.48
C LEU A 135 24.85 -32.66 -22.34
N LEU A 136 24.33 -32.05 -23.40
CA LEU A 136 23.67 -30.73 -23.34
C LEU A 136 22.32 -30.81 -22.64
N VAL A 137 21.57 -31.91 -22.80
CA VAL A 137 20.35 -32.16 -22.02
C VAL A 137 20.72 -32.48 -20.56
N ALA A 138 21.76 -33.27 -20.29
CA ALA A 138 22.20 -33.56 -18.92
C ALA A 138 22.82 -32.34 -18.20
N LEU A 139 23.52 -31.45 -18.92
CA LEU A 139 24.01 -30.16 -18.41
C LEU A 139 22.87 -29.13 -18.31
N GLY A 140 21.89 -29.16 -19.20
CA GLY A 140 20.71 -28.30 -19.17
C GLY A 140 19.72 -28.67 -18.06
N THR A 141 19.53 -29.96 -17.77
CA THR A 141 18.71 -30.43 -16.65
C THR A 141 19.48 -30.40 -15.32
N GLY A 142 20.81 -30.56 -15.36
CA GLY A 142 21.67 -30.54 -14.17
C GLY A 142 21.96 -29.13 -13.62
N VAL A 143 21.94 -28.10 -14.47
CA VAL A 143 22.19 -26.71 -14.05
C VAL A 143 20.88 -25.92 -13.85
N GLY A 144 19.77 -26.33 -14.47
CA GLY A 144 18.50 -25.59 -14.44
C GLY A 144 17.52 -25.95 -13.33
N VAL A 145 17.68 -27.08 -12.63
CA VAL A 145 16.65 -27.57 -11.67
C VAL A 145 17.25 -28.00 -10.31
N GLY A 146 18.57 -28.16 -10.22
CA GLY A 146 19.23 -28.73 -9.02
C GLY A 146 19.78 -27.74 -8.00
N LEU A 147 19.90 -26.44 -8.33
CA LEU A 147 20.64 -25.49 -7.49
C LEU A 147 19.82 -24.61 -6.51
N PRO A 148 18.48 -24.45 -6.57
CA PRO A 148 17.79 -23.65 -5.56
C PRO A 148 17.29 -24.45 -4.34
N LEU A 149 17.52 -25.77 -4.24
CA LEU A 149 16.94 -26.58 -3.15
C LEU A 149 17.86 -26.83 -1.92
N ALA A 150 19.11 -26.33 -1.93
CA ALA A 150 20.08 -26.61 -0.87
C ALA A 150 20.30 -25.46 0.13
N LEU A 151 19.54 -24.37 0.04
CA LEU A 151 19.60 -23.29 1.03
C LEU A 151 18.72 -23.64 2.25
N ARG A 152 19.15 -24.64 3.01
CA ARG A 152 18.60 -24.95 4.34
C ARG A 152 19.51 -24.39 5.44
N SER A 153 18.93 -24.19 6.62
CA SER A 153 19.56 -23.84 7.90
C SER A 153 21.08 -24.07 7.94
N GLY A 154 21.86 -22.99 7.90
CA GLY A 154 23.33 -23.02 7.84
C GLY A 154 23.95 -22.25 6.68
N SER A 155 23.15 -21.82 5.69
CA SER A 155 23.59 -20.87 4.65
C SER A 155 24.05 -19.55 5.27
N SER A 156 25.01 -18.90 4.64
CA SER A 156 25.43 -17.54 5.01
C SER A 156 24.35 -16.52 4.64
N LEU A 157 24.34 -15.36 5.32
CA LEU A 157 23.45 -14.25 4.96
C LEU A 157 23.64 -13.84 3.49
N GLN A 158 24.89 -13.85 2.99
CA GLN A 158 25.21 -13.48 1.62
C GLN A 158 24.54 -14.40 0.60
N GLU A 159 24.57 -15.71 0.83
CA GLU A 159 23.89 -16.69 -0.04
C GLU A 159 22.38 -16.47 -0.07
N ARG A 160 21.77 -16.21 1.10
CA ARG A 160 20.33 -15.90 1.17
C ARG A 160 19.97 -14.58 0.51
N LEU A 161 20.81 -13.56 0.59
CA LEU A 161 20.61 -12.30 -0.12
C LEU A 161 20.67 -12.49 -1.64
N ILE A 162 21.60 -13.30 -2.14
CA ILE A 162 21.66 -13.63 -3.58
C ILE A 162 20.38 -14.35 -4.01
N ALA A 163 19.92 -15.34 -3.24
CA ALA A 163 18.67 -16.04 -3.52
C ALA A 163 17.45 -15.09 -3.49
N ALA A 164 17.34 -14.23 -2.48
CA ALA A 164 16.31 -13.22 -2.38
C ALA A 164 16.30 -12.29 -3.60
N GLN A 165 17.46 -11.78 -4.02
CA GLN A 165 17.57 -10.93 -5.20
C GLN A 165 17.17 -11.64 -6.49
N ASN A 166 17.51 -12.93 -6.63
CA ASN A 166 17.10 -13.74 -7.78
C ASN A 166 15.58 -13.93 -7.83
N ILE A 167 14.92 -14.13 -6.69
CA ILE A 167 13.46 -14.23 -6.60
C ILE A 167 12.82 -12.90 -7.03
N LEU A 168 13.30 -11.78 -6.47
CA LEU A 168 12.79 -10.45 -6.76
C LEU A 168 13.10 -9.96 -8.18
N ALA A 169 14.05 -10.60 -8.89
CA ALA A 169 14.26 -10.36 -10.32
C ALA A 169 13.18 -11.05 -11.18
N GLN A 170 12.67 -12.21 -10.74
CA GLN A 170 11.71 -13.01 -11.51
C GLN A 170 10.28 -12.49 -11.41
N VAL A 171 9.90 -11.90 -10.27
CA VAL A 171 8.55 -11.35 -10.03
C VAL A 171 8.66 -9.97 -9.41
N PRO A 172 7.74 -9.03 -9.73
CA PRO A 172 7.78 -7.71 -9.14
C PRO A 172 7.53 -7.81 -7.63
N LEU A 173 8.42 -7.22 -6.83
CA LEU A 173 8.09 -6.84 -5.47
C LEU A 173 7.07 -5.69 -5.53
N ILE A 174 5.88 -5.92 -5.00
CA ILE A 174 4.78 -4.94 -4.98
C ILE A 174 4.59 -4.47 -3.54
N ASP A 175 4.98 -3.23 -3.27
CA ASP A 175 4.67 -2.57 -2.01
C ASP A 175 3.33 -1.82 -2.11
N GLY A 176 2.46 -2.09 -1.13
CA GLY A 176 1.09 -1.61 -1.09
C GLY A 176 0.90 -0.15 -0.69
N HIS A 177 1.90 0.50 -0.08
CA HIS A 177 1.71 1.84 0.48
C HIS A 177 3.02 2.59 0.77
N ASN A 178 3.20 3.74 0.11
CA ASN A 178 4.32 4.64 0.36
C ASN A 178 3.93 6.13 0.22
N ASP A 179 4.25 6.91 1.25
CA ASP A 179 3.88 8.32 1.41
C ASP A 179 4.92 9.31 0.88
N MET A 180 5.87 8.86 0.08
CA MET A 180 6.85 9.73 -0.57
C MET A 180 6.21 10.99 -1.21
N PRO A 181 5.05 10.92 -1.90
CA PRO A 181 4.40 12.13 -2.46
C PRO A 181 4.03 13.16 -1.39
N TRP A 182 3.62 12.73 -0.19
CA TRP A 182 3.36 13.64 0.92
C TRP A 182 4.63 14.35 1.38
N ASN A 183 5.76 13.63 1.47
CA ASN A 183 7.02 14.24 1.85
C ASN A 183 7.56 15.21 0.78
N ILE A 184 7.32 14.94 -0.50
CA ILE A 184 7.60 15.91 -1.57
C ILE A 184 6.73 17.17 -1.39
N ARG A 185 5.43 17.03 -1.08
CA ARG A 185 4.57 18.17 -0.78
C ARG A 185 5.09 18.95 0.43
N LYS A 186 5.40 18.27 1.53
CA LYS A 186 5.82 18.86 2.80
C LYS A 186 7.17 19.57 2.71
N PHE A 187 8.19 18.94 2.12
CA PHE A 187 9.56 19.45 2.15
C PHE A 187 9.93 20.25 0.90
N ALA A 188 9.30 19.99 -0.26
CA ALA A 188 9.57 20.70 -1.50
C ALA A 188 8.39 21.56 -1.98
N GLY A 189 7.28 21.63 -1.23
CA GLY A 189 6.08 22.36 -1.66
C GLY A 189 5.45 21.79 -2.94
N GLY A 190 5.66 20.50 -3.23
CA GLY A 190 5.21 19.85 -4.47
C GLY A 190 6.04 20.18 -5.71
N LYS A 191 7.17 20.90 -5.55
CA LYS A 191 8.02 21.35 -6.65
C LYS A 191 9.08 20.30 -6.99
N LEU A 192 8.81 19.49 -8.03
CA LEU A 192 9.79 18.49 -8.49
C LEU A 192 11.07 19.09 -9.05
N ASN A 193 11.03 20.34 -9.53
CA ASN A 193 12.21 21.03 -10.08
C ASN A 193 13.32 21.23 -9.05
N THR A 194 12.97 21.28 -7.76
CA THR A 194 13.94 21.40 -6.66
C THR A 194 14.42 20.05 -6.12
N LEU A 195 13.96 18.93 -6.70
CA LEU A 195 14.23 17.55 -6.26
C LEU A 195 15.13 16.78 -7.23
N ARG A 196 16.20 17.41 -7.73
CA ARG A 196 17.19 16.68 -8.55
C ARG A 196 17.76 15.47 -7.81
N ALA A 197 17.93 15.54 -6.49
CA ALA A 197 18.52 14.44 -5.75
C ALA A 197 17.62 13.20 -5.61
N LEU A 198 16.39 13.20 -6.14
CA LEU A 198 15.60 11.98 -6.18
C LEU A 198 16.27 10.88 -7.02
N GLU A 199 16.98 11.25 -8.09
CA GLU A 199 17.73 10.29 -8.92
C GLU A 199 19.12 9.96 -8.37
N THR A 200 19.69 10.84 -7.53
CA THR A 200 21.05 10.67 -6.98
C THR A 200 21.07 10.25 -5.50
N GLY A 201 19.92 10.17 -4.84
CA GLY A 201 19.76 9.85 -3.42
C GLY A 201 19.37 11.05 -2.56
N LEU A 202 18.26 10.93 -1.81
CA LEU A 202 17.76 11.95 -0.89
C LEU A 202 18.40 11.87 0.50
N GLN A 203 18.99 10.72 0.85
CA GLN A 203 19.63 10.45 2.14
C GLN A 203 20.81 11.37 2.46
N HIS A 204 21.30 12.12 1.47
CA HIS A 204 22.40 13.07 1.63
C HIS A 204 21.98 14.54 1.48
N GLN A 205 20.68 14.82 1.30
CA GLN A 205 20.17 16.19 1.09
C GLN A 205 19.33 16.66 2.28
N ASP A 206 19.62 17.85 2.82
CA ASP A 206 18.75 18.48 3.82
C ASP A 206 17.42 18.96 3.19
N PRO A 207 16.26 18.82 3.87
CA PRO A 207 16.07 18.23 5.19
C PRO A 207 15.89 16.68 5.22
N TRP A 208 15.86 16.01 4.06
CA TRP A 208 15.62 14.56 3.95
C TRP A 208 16.62 13.71 4.73
N SER A 209 17.91 14.02 4.66
CA SER A 209 18.99 13.30 5.34
C SER A 209 18.83 13.21 6.87
N LYS A 210 18.04 14.12 7.47
CA LYS A 210 17.76 14.18 8.92
C LYS A 210 16.32 13.79 9.26
N SER A 211 15.48 13.57 8.25
CA SER A 211 14.07 13.28 8.45
C SER A 211 13.87 11.82 8.76
N ALA A 212 13.21 11.53 9.89
CA ALA A 212 12.74 10.18 10.22
C ALA A 212 11.63 9.67 9.27
N TRP A 213 11.19 10.52 8.33
CA TRP A 213 10.22 10.19 7.28
C TRP A 213 10.90 10.13 5.90
N SER A 214 12.20 9.85 5.80
CA SER A 214 12.92 9.83 4.52
C SER A 214 13.51 8.46 4.21
N HIS A 215 12.68 7.59 3.68
CA HIS A 215 12.96 6.20 3.39
C HIS A 215 13.08 5.93 1.89
N THR A 216 12.61 6.83 1.03
CA THR A 216 12.51 6.53 -0.41
C THR A 216 13.33 7.49 -1.26
N ASP A 217 14.08 6.94 -2.20
CA ASP A 217 14.59 7.59 -3.41
C ASP A 217 14.86 6.53 -4.50
N LEU A 218 15.14 6.96 -5.74
CA LEU A 218 15.28 6.04 -6.86
C LEU A 218 16.44 5.04 -6.72
N PRO A 219 17.64 5.44 -6.22
CA PRO A 219 18.71 4.49 -5.95
C PRO A 219 18.31 3.42 -4.93
N ARG A 220 17.72 3.80 -3.79
CA ARG A 220 17.30 2.83 -2.76
C ARG A 220 16.17 1.92 -3.24
N LEU A 221 15.22 2.42 -4.03
CA LEU A 221 14.17 1.58 -4.63
C LEU A 221 14.76 0.49 -5.54
N ARG A 222 15.78 0.85 -6.35
CA ARG A 222 16.48 -0.12 -7.20
C ARG A 222 17.28 -1.14 -6.39
N GLU A 223 18.01 -0.68 -5.37
CA GLU A 223 18.74 -1.57 -4.45
C GLU A 223 17.80 -2.57 -3.76
N GLY A 224 16.61 -2.09 -3.37
CA GLY A 224 15.55 -2.89 -2.77
C GLY A 224 14.81 -3.84 -3.72
N ARG A 225 15.12 -3.80 -5.01
CA ARG A 225 14.43 -4.59 -6.06
C ARG A 225 12.91 -4.36 -6.10
N VAL A 226 12.46 -3.14 -5.81
CA VAL A 226 11.04 -2.78 -5.90
C VAL A 226 10.60 -2.82 -7.37
N GLY A 227 9.62 -3.68 -7.69
CA GLY A 227 9.07 -3.82 -9.05
C GLY A 227 7.78 -3.03 -9.27
N ALA A 228 7.01 -2.80 -8.21
CA ALA A 228 5.85 -1.93 -8.21
C ALA A 228 5.65 -1.24 -6.86
N GLN A 229 5.11 -0.03 -6.91
CA GLN A 229 4.80 0.78 -5.74
C GLN A 229 3.44 1.44 -5.91
N PHE A 230 2.59 1.30 -4.90
CA PHE A 230 1.47 2.19 -4.72
C PHE A 230 1.92 3.46 -4.00
N TRP A 231 1.78 4.58 -4.69
CA TRP A 231 2.03 5.92 -4.18
C TRP A 231 0.76 6.47 -3.54
N ALA A 232 0.85 6.85 -2.27
CA ALA A 232 -0.28 7.39 -1.53
C ALA A 232 -0.58 8.83 -1.97
N ALA A 233 -1.76 9.05 -2.55
CA ALA A 233 -2.36 10.36 -2.72
C ALA A 233 -3.03 10.81 -1.40
N TYR A 234 -2.26 10.78 -0.31
CA TYR A 234 -2.71 11.11 1.04
C TYR A 234 -2.95 12.61 1.22
N VAL A 235 -4.01 12.94 1.96
CA VAL A 235 -4.27 14.29 2.47
C VAL A 235 -4.72 14.22 3.95
N PRO A 236 -4.31 15.18 4.80
CA PRO A 236 -4.65 15.16 6.22
C PRO A 236 -6.16 15.20 6.50
N CYS A 237 -6.57 14.51 7.56
CA CYS A 237 -7.96 14.50 8.05
C CYS A 237 -8.54 15.90 8.31
N GLY A 238 -7.70 16.87 8.68
CA GLY A 238 -8.13 18.27 8.87
C GLY A 238 -8.64 18.95 7.61
N ALA A 239 -8.38 18.39 6.41
CA ALA A 239 -8.93 18.89 5.15
C ALA A 239 -10.36 18.39 4.87
N GLN A 240 -10.88 17.44 5.66
CA GLN A 240 -12.25 16.94 5.51
C GLN A 240 -13.26 18.09 5.73
N TYR A 241 -14.26 18.19 4.84
CA TYR A 241 -15.20 19.31 4.72
C TYR A 241 -14.61 20.66 4.30
N LEU A 242 -13.32 20.69 3.96
CA LEU A 242 -12.63 21.87 3.44
C LEU A 242 -12.19 21.59 1.99
N ASP A 243 -10.89 21.45 1.77
CA ASP A 243 -10.27 21.34 0.46
C ASP A 243 -9.67 19.95 0.18
N ALA A 244 -10.10 18.90 0.89
CA ALA A 244 -9.61 17.52 0.70
C ALA A 244 -9.63 17.07 -0.76
N VAL A 245 -10.72 17.32 -1.49
CA VAL A 245 -10.86 16.94 -2.92
C VAL A 245 -9.80 17.64 -3.78
N LYS A 246 -9.60 18.95 -3.56
CA LYS A 246 -8.59 19.75 -4.26
C LYS A 246 -7.17 19.26 -3.95
N GLN A 247 -6.84 19.08 -2.67
CA GLN A 247 -5.52 18.62 -2.26
C GLN A 247 -5.23 17.21 -2.82
N THR A 248 -6.23 16.34 -2.88
CA THR A 248 -6.07 15.00 -3.46
C THR A 248 -5.80 15.07 -4.96
N LEU A 249 -6.47 15.96 -5.70
CA LEU A 249 -6.15 16.22 -7.11
C LEU A 249 -4.71 16.72 -7.29
N GLU A 250 -4.23 17.61 -6.42
CA GLU A 250 -2.84 18.07 -6.43
C GLU A 250 -1.84 16.95 -6.13
N GLN A 251 -2.18 16.02 -5.24
CA GLN A 251 -1.34 14.84 -4.95
C GLN A 251 -1.31 13.86 -6.13
N ILE A 252 -2.45 13.61 -6.76
CA ILE A 252 -2.55 12.80 -8.00
C ILE A 252 -1.69 13.42 -9.10
N ASP A 253 -1.82 14.73 -9.33
CA ASP A 253 -0.99 15.49 -10.28
C ASP A 253 0.50 15.37 -9.96
N LEU A 254 0.87 15.54 -8.68
CA LEU A 254 2.25 15.41 -8.23
C LEU A 254 2.85 14.04 -8.55
N ILE A 255 2.12 12.96 -8.24
CA ILE A 255 2.56 11.59 -8.53
C ILE A 255 2.75 11.41 -10.02
N LYS A 256 1.79 11.84 -10.85
CA LYS A 256 1.88 11.69 -12.31
C LYS A 256 3.06 12.45 -12.89
N ARG A 257 3.26 13.71 -12.48
CA ARG A 257 4.44 14.51 -12.89
C ARG A 257 5.76 13.89 -12.41
N MET A 258 5.77 13.25 -11.24
CA MET A 258 6.96 12.53 -10.74
C MET A 258 7.27 11.35 -11.65
N VAL A 259 6.27 10.53 -11.97
CA VAL A 259 6.43 9.39 -12.88
C VAL A 259 6.89 9.84 -14.26
N ASP A 260 6.27 10.87 -14.84
CA ASP A 260 6.64 11.40 -16.15
C ASP A 260 8.09 11.90 -16.20
N ARG A 261 8.50 12.65 -15.15
CA ARG A 261 9.85 13.21 -15.03
C ARG A 261 10.93 12.13 -14.94
N TYR A 262 10.65 11.06 -14.22
CA TYR A 262 11.60 9.96 -14.00
C TYR A 262 11.18 8.71 -14.77
N SER A 263 10.70 8.89 -16.01
CA SER A 263 10.13 7.82 -16.84
C SER A 263 11.13 6.73 -17.26
N ASP A 264 12.43 6.99 -17.15
CA ASP A 264 13.49 5.98 -17.29
C ASP A 264 13.52 4.98 -16.11
N TYR A 265 12.89 5.33 -14.99
CA TYR A 265 12.85 4.56 -13.75
C TYR A 265 11.44 4.11 -13.40
N LEU A 266 10.45 4.97 -13.63
CA LEU A 266 9.07 4.81 -13.22
C LEU A 266 8.15 4.68 -14.44
N ARG A 267 7.09 3.89 -14.33
CA ARG A 267 6.03 3.81 -15.34
C ARG A 267 4.67 3.79 -14.68
N LEU A 268 3.75 4.66 -15.10
CA LEU A 268 2.39 4.65 -14.59
C LEU A 268 1.72 3.33 -15.00
N ALA A 269 1.24 2.57 -14.03
CA ALA A 269 0.48 1.34 -14.24
C ALA A 269 -0.91 1.48 -13.64
N VAL A 270 -1.90 0.99 -14.38
CA VAL A 270 -3.32 1.15 -14.03
C VAL A 270 -4.09 -0.18 -14.12
N ASP A 271 -3.38 -1.29 -14.24
CA ASP A 271 -3.92 -2.65 -14.28
C ASP A 271 -2.79 -3.63 -13.93
N ALA A 272 -3.16 -4.89 -13.66
CA ALA A 272 -2.20 -5.94 -13.34
C ALA A 272 -1.20 -6.18 -14.48
N LYS A 273 -1.65 -6.06 -15.72
CA LYS A 273 -0.81 -6.21 -16.92
C LYS A 273 0.27 -5.14 -16.98
N GLY A 274 -0.07 -3.88 -16.74
CA GLY A 274 0.86 -2.76 -16.72
C GLY A 274 1.93 -2.88 -15.63
N ILE A 275 1.62 -3.54 -14.52
CA ILE A 275 2.63 -3.90 -13.50
C ILE A 275 3.67 -4.85 -14.08
N GLU A 276 3.20 -5.94 -14.70
CA GLU A 276 4.08 -6.97 -15.26
C GLU A 276 4.94 -6.44 -16.41
N GLU A 277 4.35 -5.66 -17.31
CA GLU A 277 5.08 -5.01 -18.41
C GLU A 277 6.16 -4.04 -17.88
N SER A 278 5.84 -3.23 -16.88
CA SER A 278 6.81 -2.30 -16.28
C SER A 278 8.01 -3.06 -15.69
N HIS A 279 7.74 -4.15 -14.96
CA HIS A 279 8.79 -5.00 -14.38
C HIS A 279 9.67 -5.65 -15.44
N GLN A 280 9.07 -6.17 -16.52
CA GLN A 280 9.80 -6.75 -17.66
C GLN A 280 10.72 -5.72 -18.34
N GLU A 281 10.31 -4.45 -18.39
CA GLU A 281 11.11 -3.35 -18.91
C GLU A 281 12.17 -2.82 -17.92
N GLY A 282 12.27 -3.41 -16.72
CA GLY A 282 13.17 -2.96 -15.66
C GLY A 282 12.78 -1.62 -15.02
N ARG A 283 11.52 -1.22 -15.16
CA ARG A 283 10.94 0.00 -14.55
C ARG A 283 10.07 -0.38 -13.35
N ILE A 284 9.93 0.56 -12.42
CA ILE A 284 9.06 0.42 -11.28
C ILE A 284 7.65 0.84 -11.69
N ALA A 285 6.72 -0.12 -11.66
CA ALA A 285 5.31 0.17 -11.87
C ALA A 285 4.81 1.11 -10.77
N SER A 286 4.33 2.28 -11.15
CA SER A 286 3.84 3.31 -10.24
C SER A 286 2.33 3.35 -10.32
N LEU A 287 1.66 2.98 -9.24
CA LEU A 287 0.21 2.98 -9.11
C LEU A 287 -0.22 4.04 -8.11
N LEU A 288 -1.47 4.49 -8.19
CA LEU A 288 -1.99 5.51 -7.29
C LEU A 288 -3.08 4.93 -6.40
N GLY A 289 -3.01 5.26 -5.12
CA GLY A 289 -4.04 4.94 -4.14
C GLY A 289 -4.43 6.17 -3.32
N VAL A 290 -5.73 6.35 -3.08
CA VAL A 290 -6.22 7.43 -2.21
C VAL A 290 -6.28 6.92 -0.79
N GLU A 291 -5.61 7.61 0.12
CA GLU A 291 -5.62 7.25 1.54
C GLU A 291 -6.62 8.11 2.32
N GLY A 292 -7.84 7.57 2.48
CA GLY A 292 -8.91 8.14 3.28
C GLY A 292 -10.09 8.62 2.45
N GLY A 293 -11.27 8.11 2.78
CA GLY A 293 -12.52 8.39 2.07
C GLY A 293 -13.01 9.84 2.17
N HIS A 294 -12.47 10.64 3.08
CA HIS A 294 -12.74 12.08 3.15
C HIS A 294 -12.32 12.81 1.86
N SER A 295 -11.35 12.24 1.14
CA SER A 295 -10.90 12.70 -0.17
C SER A 295 -11.98 12.61 -1.25
N LEU A 296 -13.01 11.77 -1.07
CA LEU A 296 -14.13 11.67 -2.01
C LEU A 296 -15.12 12.82 -1.89
N GLY A 297 -15.03 13.65 -0.84
CA GLY A 297 -15.98 14.73 -0.59
C GLY A 297 -17.44 14.25 -0.48
N ASN A 298 -17.65 13.00 -0.07
CA ASN A 298 -18.95 12.31 -0.05
C ASN A 298 -19.64 12.22 -1.42
N SER A 299 -18.87 12.08 -2.51
CA SER A 299 -19.39 12.03 -3.88
C SER A 299 -18.91 10.80 -4.64
N LEU A 300 -19.85 10.03 -5.17
CA LEU A 300 -19.57 8.93 -6.11
C LEU A 300 -19.03 9.46 -7.45
N GLY A 301 -19.39 10.69 -7.84
CA GLY A 301 -18.82 11.34 -9.02
C GLY A 301 -17.34 11.65 -8.87
N VAL A 302 -16.90 12.06 -7.68
CA VAL A 302 -15.48 12.25 -7.36
C VAL A 302 -14.73 10.91 -7.39
N LEU A 303 -15.31 9.85 -6.83
CA LEU A 303 -14.75 8.50 -6.92
C LEU A 303 -14.50 8.06 -8.38
N ARG A 304 -15.50 8.24 -9.26
CA ARG A 304 -15.36 7.95 -10.70
C ARG A 304 -14.27 8.78 -11.35
N THR A 305 -14.23 10.08 -11.04
CA THR A 305 -13.20 11.00 -11.58
C THR A 305 -11.79 10.56 -11.16
N TYR A 306 -11.62 10.14 -9.91
CA TYR A 306 -10.34 9.62 -9.41
C TYR A 306 -9.91 8.33 -10.11
N TYR A 307 -10.85 7.41 -10.35
CA TYR A 307 -10.58 6.22 -11.14
C TYR A 307 -10.07 6.56 -12.55
N ASP A 308 -10.71 7.52 -13.23
CA ASP A 308 -10.31 7.99 -14.57
C ASP A 308 -8.93 8.66 -14.56
N LEU A 309 -8.57 9.33 -13.46
CA LEU A 309 -7.24 9.93 -13.28
C LEU A 309 -6.13 8.92 -13.00
N GLY A 310 -6.48 7.66 -12.66
CA GLY A 310 -5.55 6.55 -12.47
C GLY A 310 -5.59 5.90 -11.08
N ILE A 311 -6.49 6.31 -10.17
CA ILE A 311 -6.60 5.70 -8.84
C ILE A 311 -7.05 4.24 -8.96
N ARG A 312 -6.40 3.35 -8.21
CA ARG A 312 -6.69 1.91 -8.21
C ARG A 312 -7.05 1.30 -6.85
N TYR A 313 -6.81 2.00 -5.76
CA TYR A 313 -7.48 1.71 -4.49
C TYR A 313 -7.96 2.98 -3.79
N VAL A 314 -8.94 2.82 -2.90
CA VAL A 314 -9.32 3.84 -1.92
C VAL A 314 -9.33 3.21 -0.54
N THR A 315 -8.57 3.77 0.39
CA THR A 315 -8.63 3.48 1.83
C THR A 315 -9.88 4.14 2.39
N LEU A 316 -10.80 3.37 2.98
CA LEU A 316 -12.13 3.86 3.35
C LEU A 316 -12.09 5.02 4.36
N THR A 317 -11.12 5.00 5.27
CA THR A 317 -10.89 6.04 6.27
C THR A 317 -9.39 6.28 6.41
N HIS A 318 -8.99 7.39 7.01
CA HIS A 318 -7.64 7.56 7.57
C HIS A 318 -7.77 7.52 9.11
N THR A 319 -7.05 8.35 9.87
CA THR A 319 -7.20 8.48 11.33
C THR A 319 -8.45 9.25 11.78
N CYS A 320 -9.42 9.45 10.88
CA CYS A 320 -10.69 10.12 11.12
C CYS A 320 -11.83 9.34 10.46
N ASN A 321 -13.02 9.42 11.05
CA ASN A 321 -14.24 8.94 10.41
C ASN A 321 -14.56 9.78 9.18
N THR A 322 -15.25 9.16 8.24
CA THR A 322 -16.08 9.86 7.25
C THR A 322 -17.54 9.78 7.70
N PRO A 323 -18.47 10.54 7.10
CA PRO A 323 -19.91 10.38 7.38
C PRO A 323 -20.47 8.98 7.11
N TRP A 324 -19.71 8.13 6.43
CA TRP A 324 -20.18 6.84 5.93
C TRP A 324 -19.29 5.65 6.33
N ALA A 325 -18.20 5.88 7.08
CA ALA A 325 -17.31 4.84 7.56
C ALA A 325 -16.55 5.24 8.84
N ASP A 326 -16.47 4.30 9.80
CA ASP A 326 -15.68 4.45 11.03
C ASP A 326 -14.21 4.03 10.87
N CYS A 327 -13.30 4.80 11.46
CA CYS A 327 -11.86 4.52 11.50
C CYS A 327 -11.42 3.76 12.76
N SER A 328 -10.21 3.21 12.71
CA SER A 328 -9.62 2.43 13.80
C SER A 328 -9.35 3.25 15.05
N ILE A 329 -9.04 4.54 14.90
CA ILE A 329 -8.79 5.43 16.05
C ILE A 329 -10.10 5.69 16.79
N ALA A 330 -11.21 5.86 16.07
CA ALA A 330 -12.53 5.96 16.66
C ALA A 330 -12.92 4.69 17.42
N GLU A 331 -12.49 3.49 16.98
CA GLU A 331 -12.69 2.25 17.74
C GLU A 331 -11.93 2.23 19.07
N ALA A 332 -10.72 2.79 19.11
CA ALA A 332 -9.89 2.81 20.31
C ALA A 332 -10.41 3.78 21.38
N ASP A 333 -11.12 4.84 20.97
CA ASP A 333 -11.64 5.87 21.85
C ASP A 333 -13.16 5.72 22.05
N PRO A 334 -13.66 5.37 23.26
CA PRO A 334 -15.09 5.24 23.52
C PRO A 334 -15.85 6.58 23.49
N HIS A 335 -15.15 7.72 23.52
CA HIS A 335 -15.75 9.05 23.42
C HIS A 335 -15.85 9.56 21.98
N HIS A 336 -15.21 8.88 21.03
CA HIS A 336 -15.33 9.21 19.62
C HIS A 336 -16.70 8.78 19.09
N GLN A 337 -17.37 9.66 18.35
CA GLN A 337 -18.65 9.33 17.73
C GLN A 337 -18.44 8.25 16.66
N ARG A 338 -19.33 7.26 16.59
CA ARG A 338 -19.26 6.13 15.65
C ARG A 338 -20.54 6.00 14.85
N GLU A 339 -20.41 5.57 13.60
CA GLU A 339 -21.52 5.17 12.72
C GLU A 339 -21.94 3.71 12.93
N GLY A 340 -21.08 2.90 13.58
CA GLY A 340 -21.27 1.46 13.71
C GLY A 340 -20.71 0.67 12.53
N GLY A 341 -19.64 1.15 11.91
CA GLY A 341 -19.01 0.56 10.72
C GLY A 341 -19.31 1.36 9.45
N LEU A 342 -19.93 0.71 8.44
CA LEU A 342 -20.43 1.37 7.23
C LEU A 342 -21.92 1.75 7.34
N THR A 343 -22.26 2.97 6.90
CA THR A 343 -23.64 3.42 6.71
C THR A 343 -24.25 2.87 5.41
N HIS A 344 -25.48 3.30 5.06
CA HIS A 344 -26.09 2.93 3.78
C HIS A 344 -25.27 3.48 2.61
N PHE A 345 -24.95 4.78 2.63
CA PHE A 345 -24.12 5.39 1.59
C PHE A 345 -22.73 4.73 1.52
N GLY A 346 -22.12 4.37 2.65
CA GLY A 346 -20.84 3.66 2.67
C GLY A 346 -20.89 2.33 1.93
N LYS A 347 -22.00 1.59 2.02
CA LYS A 347 -22.20 0.36 1.23
C LYS A 347 -22.36 0.65 -0.26
N LEU A 348 -22.94 1.78 -0.64
CA LEU A 348 -23.02 2.21 -2.05
C LEU A 348 -21.63 2.59 -2.59
N VAL A 349 -20.79 3.24 -1.78
CA VAL A 349 -19.38 3.51 -2.13
C VAL A 349 -18.65 2.20 -2.47
N ILE A 350 -18.78 1.16 -1.63
CA ILE A 350 -18.18 -0.17 -1.91
C ILE A 350 -18.69 -0.77 -3.22
N LYS A 351 -20.00 -0.69 -3.48
CA LYS A 351 -20.60 -1.21 -4.72
C LYS A 351 -20.07 -0.48 -5.95
N GLU A 352 -19.96 0.85 -5.89
CA GLU A 352 -19.43 1.65 -6.99
C GLU A 352 -17.93 1.37 -7.20
N MET A 353 -17.15 1.17 -6.14
CA MET A 353 -15.76 0.71 -6.23
C MET A 353 -15.66 -0.65 -6.95
N ASN A 354 -16.50 -1.63 -6.59
CA ASN A 354 -16.53 -2.92 -7.29
C ASN A 354 -16.93 -2.77 -8.77
N ARG A 355 -17.90 -1.91 -9.09
CA ARG A 355 -18.32 -1.63 -10.47
C ARG A 355 -17.22 -0.99 -11.30
N LEU A 356 -16.41 -0.12 -10.70
CA LEU A 356 -15.27 0.53 -11.34
C LEU A 356 -14.02 -0.35 -11.42
N GLY A 357 -13.91 -1.38 -10.59
CA GLY A 357 -12.64 -2.10 -10.40
C GLY A 357 -11.62 -1.29 -9.59
N VAL A 358 -12.09 -0.43 -8.69
CA VAL A 358 -11.27 0.21 -7.65
C VAL A 358 -11.22 -0.75 -6.45
N ILE A 359 -10.02 -1.03 -5.99
CA ILE A 359 -9.78 -1.92 -4.84
C ILE A 359 -10.24 -1.22 -3.55
N VAL A 360 -10.98 -1.95 -2.72
CA VAL A 360 -11.34 -1.53 -1.37
C VAL A 360 -10.15 -1.77 -0.45
N ASP A 361 -9.59 -0.71 0.13
CA ASP A 361 -8.53 -0.81 1.16
C ASP A 361 -9.11 -0.56 2.56
N LEU A 362 -8.85 -1.51 3.46
CA LEU A 362 -9.35 -1.56 4.82
C LEU A 362 -8.30 -1.18 5.87
N SER A 363 -7.11 -0.76 5.46
CA SER A 363 -6.18 -0.10 6.38
C SER A 363 -6.88 1.11 7.02
N HIS A 364 -6.55 1.44 8.27
CA HIS A 364 -7.20 2.50 9.05
C HIS A 364 -8.69 2.33 9.37
N ALA A 365 -9.40 1.33 8.84
CA ALA A 365 -10.81 1.11 9.14
C ALA A 365 -11.00 0.55 10.56
N SER A 366 -12.15 0.83 11.18
CA SER A 366 -12.57 0.10 12.38
C SER A 366 -12.87 -1.36 12.06
N SER A 367 -12.84 -2.25 13.05
CA SER A 367 -13.20 -3.67 12.91
C SER A 367 -14.63 -3.81 12.37
N ALA A 368 -15.58 -2.99 12.84
CA ALA A 368 -16.95 -2.98 12.33
C ALA A 368 -17.01 -2.59 10.84
N THR A 369 -16.25 -1.58 10.44
CA THR A 369 -16.10 -1.17 9.03
C THR A 369 -15.49 -2.30 8.19
N MET A 370 -14.45 -2.98 8.69
CA MET A 370 -13.85 -4.15 8.02
C MET A 370 -14.90 -5.22 7.77
N HIS A 371 -15.70 -5.56 8.79
CA HIS A 371 -16.75 -6.57 8.65
C HIS A 371 -17.81 -6.16 7.62
N HIS A 372 -18.33 -4.94 7.70
CA HIS A 372 -19.37 -4.47 6.77
C HIS A 372 -18.84 -4.36 5.34
N ALA A 373 -17.59 -3.96 5.14
CA ALA A 373 -16.98 -3.89 3.82
C ALA A 373 -16.81 -5.29 3.20
N LEU A 374 -16.40 -6.28 4.00
CA LEU A 374 -16.30 -7.68 3.57
C LEU A 374 -17.68 -8.28 3.25
N ASP A 375 -18.76 -7.83 3.91
CA ASP A 375 -20.13 -8.22 3.57
C ASP A 375 -20.62 -7.58 2.27
N ALA A 376 -20.26 -6.30 2.04
CA ALA A 376 -20.74 -5.53 0.90
C ALA A 376 -19.94 -5.77 -0.38
N SER A 377 -18.65 -6.10 -0.28
CA SER A 377 -17.76 -6.21 -1.44
C SER A 377 -17.95 -7.51 -2.21
N ARG A 378 -18.12 -7.38 -3.53
CA ARG A 378 -18.13 -8.48 -4.50
C ARG A 378 -16.74 -8.88 -4.99
N ALA A 379 -15.74 -8.04 -4.74
CA ALA A 379 -14.36 -8.27 -5.13
C ALA A 379 -13.45 -8.45 -3.90
N PRO A 380 -12.27 -9.08 -4.06
CA PRO A 380 -11.27 -9.12 -3.01
C PRO A 380 -10.89 -7.72 -2.53
N VAL A 381 -10.72 -7.57 -1.22
CA VAL A 381 -10.25 -6.34 -0.57
C VAL A 381 -8.76 -6.43 -0.28
N ILE A 382 -8.14 -5.30 0.07
CA ILE A 382 -6.78 -5.27 0.60
C ILE A 382 -6.74 -4.60 1.97
N PHE A 383 -5.68 -4.88 2.72
CA PHE A 383 -5.14 -3.97 3.71
C PHE A 383 -3.78 -3.52 3.18
N SER A 384 -3.71 -2.33 2.60
CA SER A 384 -2.49 -1.80 1.95
C SER A 384 -1.28 -1.67 2.88
N HIS A 385 -1.49 -1.45 4.19
CA HIS A 385 -0.44 -1.37 5.19
C HIS A 385 -1.01 -1.61 6.60
N SER A 386 -1.21 -2.87 6.98
CA SER A 386 -1.66 -3.24 8.33
C SER A 386 -0.98 -4.52 8.81
N SER A 387 -0.79 -4.65 10.13
CA SER A 387 -0.19 -5.85 10.73
C SER A 387 -1.25 -6.65 11.50
N THR A 388 -0.86 -7.62 12.33
CA THR A 388 -1.81 -8.55 12.99
C THR A 388 -2.08 -8.19 14.45
N ARG A 389 -3.35 -8.19 14.84
CA ARG A 389 -3.75 -7.76 16.19
C ARG A 389 -3.38 -8.76 17.28
N ALA A 390 -3.27 -10.03 16.91
CA ALA A 390 -2.86 -11.10 17.82
C ALA A 390 -1.42 -10.94 18.35
N LEU A 391 -0.52 -10.32 17.58
CA LEU A 391 0.87 -10.09 17.98
C LEU A 391 1.07 -8.69 18.57
N CYS A 392 0.40 -7.69 18.02
CA CYS A 392 0.37 -6.34 18.58
C CYS A 392 -1.07 -5.82 18.64
N ASN A 393 -1.63 -5.77 19.85
CA ASN A 393 -3.03 -5.46 20.09
C ASN A 393 -3.31 -3.96 20.05
N ILE A 394 -3.40 -3.42 18.84
CA ILE A 394 -3.86 -2.06 18.54
C ILE A 394 -4.96 -2.12 17.48
N THR A 395 -5.84 -1.13 17.47
CA THR A 395 -6.98 -1.09 16.52
C THR A 395 -6.56 -0.89 15.07
N ARG A 396 -5.34 -0.41 14.80
CA ARG A 396 -4.79 -0.36 13.44
C ARG A 396 -4.49 -1.76 12.88
N ASN A 397 -4.31 -2.77 13.72
CA ASN A 397 -3.98 -4.11 13.26
C ASN A 397 -5.21 -4.98 13.03
N VAL A 398 -5.09 -5.91 12.07
CA VAL A 398 -6.18 -6.77 11.62
C VAL A 398 -6.40 -7.90 12.63
N PRO A 399 -7.62 -8.06 13.17
CA PRO A 399 -7.92 -9.13 14.11
C PRO A 399 -8.19 -10.47 13.39
N ASP A 400 -8.01 -11.58 14.10
CA ASP A 400 -8.03 -12.94 13.52
C ASP A 400 -9.38 -13.30 12.89
N GLU A 401 -10.49 -12.80 13.44
CA GLU A 401 -11.83 -12.97 12.87
C GLU A 401 -11.98 -12.30 11.52
N VAL A 402 -11.28 -11.19 11.26
CA VAL A 402 -11.25 -10.53 9.95
C VAL A 402 -10.30 -11.28 9.01
N LEU A 403 -9.13 -11.74 9.49
CA LEU A 403 -8.21 -12.56 8.70
C LEU A 403 -8.89 -13.83 8.14
N LYS A 404 -9.68 -14.53 8.97
CA LYS A 404 -10.41 -15.73 8.55
C LYS A 404 -11.42 -15.44 7.42
N ARG A 405 -12.01 -14.23 7.40
CA ARG A 405 -12.94 -13.83 6.34
C ARG A 405 -12.26 -13.54 5.01
N LEU A 406 -10.97 -13.20 5.01
CA LEU A 406 -10.21 -12.98 3.78
C LEU A 406 -10.08 -14.25 2.94
N VAL A 407 -10.12 -15.44 3.56
CA VAL A 407 -10.09 -16.73 2.86
C VAL A 407 -11.25 -16.81 1.85
N THR A 408 -12.47 -16.50 2.30
CA THR A 408 -13.66 -16.52 1.44
C THR A 408 -13.71 -15.32 0.50
N ASN A 409 -13.29 -14.14 0.95
CA ASN A 409 -13.30 -12.92 0.13
C ASN A 409 -12.22 -12.95 -0.97
N GLY A 410 -11.11 -13.64 -0.76
CA GLY A 410 -9.95 -13.69 -1.66
C GLY A 410 -8.93 -12.57 -1.46
N GLY A 411 -9.16 -11.67 -0.50
CA GLY A 411 -8.35 -10.47 -0.25
C GLY A 411 -6.98 -10.74 0.40
N ILE A 412 -6.16 -9.71 0.61
CA ILE A 412 -4.83 -9.84 1.23
C ILE A 412 -4.59 -8.82 2.34
N VAL A 413 -3.70 -9.15 3.28
CA VAL A 413 -3.08 -8.19 4.19
C VAL A 413 -1.64 -7.92 3.76
N MET A 414 -1.34 -6.66 3.47
CA MET A 414 0.00 -6.19 3.14
C MET A 414 0.65 -5.64 4.42
N VAL A 415 1.68 -6.34 4.90
CA VAL A 415 2.23 -6.14 6.26
C VAL A 415 2.95 -4.80 6.37
N SER A 416 2.57 -4.01 7.37
CA SER A 416 3.21 -2.73 7.69
C SER A 416 4.51 -2.91 8.46
N PHE A 417 5.46 -2.02 8.20
CA PHE A 417 6.73 -1.94 8.90
C PHE A 417 6.74 -0.82 9.94
N PHE A 418 5.59 -0.30 10.38
CA PHE A 418 5.60 0.66 11.48
C PHE A 418 5.93 -0.08 12.78
N SER A 419 7.01 0.28 13.49
CA SER A 419 7.39 -0.41 14.73
C SER A 419 6.26 -0.45 15.76
N LEU A 420 5.45 0.62 15.87
CA LEU A 420 4.29 0.65 16.76
C LEU A 420 3.20 -0.35 16.38
N PHE A 421 3.12 -0.77 15.12
CA PHE A 421 2.17 -1.75 14.63
C PHE A 421 2.74 -3.17 14.65
N VAL A 422 4.07 -3.29 14.67
CA VAL A 422 4.77 -4.57 14.66
C VAL A 422 5.00 -5.08 16.09
N SER A 423 5.68 -4.30 16.93
CA SER A 423 6.04 -4.75 18.29
C SER A 423 5.22 -4.09 19.39
N CYS A 424 4.24 -3.24 19.04
CA CYS A 424 3.53 -2.36 19.98
C CYS A 424 4.49 -1.43 20.76
N ASN A 425 5.69 -1.21 20.21
CA ASN A 425 6.75 -0.42 20.83
C ASN A 425 7.45 0.43 19.75
N LYS A 426 8.27 1.40 20.17
CA LYS A 426 9.01 2.28 19.27
C LYS A 426 10.13 1.55 18.50
N THR A 427 10.52 0.37 18.95
CA THR A 427 11.57 -0.46 18.36
C THR A 427 11.03 -1.82 17.97
N SER A 428 11.40 -2.30 16.79
CA SER A 428 11.11 -3.66 16.29
C SER A 428 12.27 -4.14 15.41
N THR A 429 12.22 -5.38 14.92
CA THR A 429 13.26 -6.03 14.11
C THR A 429 12.66 -6.80 12.93
N ILE A 430 13.49 -7.24 11.97
CA ILE A 430 13.01 -8.10 10.85
C ILE A 430 12.26 -9.36 11.36
N PRO A 431 12.75 -10.11 12.37
CA PRO A 431 12.01 -11.24 12.94
C PRO A 431 10.60 -10.89 13.43
N ASP A 432 10.38 -9.69 13.98
CA ASP A 432 9.05 -9.28 14.43
C ASP A 432 8.10 -9.10 13.22
N VAL A 433 8.58 -8.52 12.13
CA VAL A 433 7.82 -8.42 10.86
C VAL A 433 7.52 -9.82 10.29
N VAL A 434 8.52 -10.71 10.29
CA VAL A 434 8.36 -12.11 9.86
C VAL A 434 7.31 -12.83 10.71
N ALA A 435 7.23 -12.55 12.02
CA ALA A 435 6.20 -13.12 12.89
C ALA A 435 4.79 -12.72 12.43
N HIS A 436 4.56 -11.47 12.01
CA HIS A 436 3.28 -11.05 11.44
C HIS A 436 2.97 -11.74 10.11
N ILE A 437 3.94 -11.83 9.21
CA ILE A 437 3.78 -12.53 7.92
C ILE A 437 3.40 -13.99 8.17
N ASN A 438 4.13 -14.68 9.05
CA ASN A 438 3.86 -16.07 9.42
C ASN A 438 2.51 -16.25 10.11
N HIS A 439 2.07 -15.28 10.93
CA HIS A 439 0.75 -15.31 11.56
C HIS A 439 -0.38 -15.23 10.51
N ILE A 440 -0.27 -14.32 9.54
CA ILE A 440 -1.26 -14.22 8.45
C ILE A 440 -1.24 -15.51 7.63
N ARG A 441 -0.06 -16.00 7.23
CA ARG A 441 0.10 -17.28 6.52
C ARG A 441 -0.57 -18.44 7.25
N ARG A 442 -0.47 -18.49 8.59
CA ARG A 442 -1.08 -19.54 9.42
C ARG A 442 -2.60 -19.41 9.54
N VAL A 443 -3.14 -18.20 9.63
CA VAL A 443 -4.58 -17.97 9.87
C VAL A 443 -5.39 -17.93 8.57
N ALA A 444 -4.87 -17.25 7.55
CA ALA A 444 -5.56 -17.03 6.28
C ALA A 444 -4.94 -17.82 5.12
N GLY A 445 -3.69 -18.28 5.21
CA GLY A 445 -2.98 -18.99 4.14
C GLY A 445 -1.99 -18.10 3.40
N ILE A 446 -1.04 -18.72 2.68
CA ILE A 446 0.04 -18.01 1.96
C ILE A 446 -0.49 -17.04 0.90
N ASP A 447 -1.66 -17.32 0.33
CA ASP A 447 -2.26 -16.50 -0.71
C ASP A 447 -2.77 -15.13 -0.18
N HIS A 448 -2.86 -14.94 1.13
CA HIS A 448 -3.51 -13.77 1.74
C HIS A 448 -2.53 -12.80 2.42
N VAL A 449 -1.24 -12.91 2.14
CA VAL A 449 -0.19 -12.04 2.70
C VAL A 449 0.60 -11.32 1.60
N GLY A 450 0.94 -10.06 1.84
CA GLY A 450 1.78 -9.22 0.99
C GLY A 450 2.62 -8.25 1.82
N ILE A 451 3.27 -7.28 1.18
CA ILE A 451 4.14 -6.30 1.82
C ILE A 451 3.59 -4.89 1.57
N GLY A 452 3.44 -4.12 2.64
CA GLY A 452 2.87 -2.78 2.59
C GLY A 452 3.54 -1.92 3.64
N ALA A 453 4.81 -1.61 3.44
CA ALA A 453 5.71 -1.12 4.47
C ALA A 453 5.18 0.14 5.16
N GLY A 454 4.51 1.04 4.43
CA GLY A 454 4.12 2.35 4.93
C GLY A 454 5.29 3.32 5.01
N TYR A 455 6.34 3.07 4.23
CA TYR A 455 7.50 3.95 4.16
C TYR A 455 7.08 5.38 3.85
N ASP A 456 7.84 6.33 4.38
CA ASP A 456 7.63 7.77 4.31
C ASP A 456 6.41 8.31 5.09
N GLY A 457 5.50 7.44 5.52
CA GLY A 457 4.36 7.76 6.40
C GLY A 457 4.64 7.47 7.88
N ILE A 458 5.57 6.56 8.13
CA ILE A 458 6.03 6.16 9.46
C ILE A 458 7.28 6.92 9.90
N ASN A 459 7.55 6.97 11.20
CA ASN A 459 8.74 7.63 11.77
C ASN A 459 9.64 6.69 12.57
N THR A 460 9.27 5.43 12.69
CA THR A 460 10.08 4.37 13.28
C THR A 460 9.92 3.10 12.47
N THR A 461 11.05 2.54 12.06
CA THR A 461 11.14 1.31 11.26
C THR A 461 11.78 0.18 12.08
N PRO A 462 11.55 -1.09 11.72
CA PRO A 462 12.27 -2.21 12.28
C PRO A 462 13.76 -2.10 11.95
N GLN A 463 14.59 -2.51 12.91
CA GLN A 463 16.02 -2.68 12.67
C GLN A 463 16.24 -3.71 11.56
N GLY A 464 17.04 -3.34 10.56
CA GLY A 464 17.28 -4.09 9.33
C GLY A 464 16.27 -3.80 8.21
N LEU A 465 15.25 -2.97 8.45
CA LEU A 465 14.26 -2.49 7.47
C LEU A 465 14.19 -0.97 7.48
N GLU A 466 15.34 -0.30 7.58
CA GLU A 466 15.43 1.14 7.75
C GLU A 466 14.80 1.91 6.59
N ASP A 467 14.87 1.39 5.37
CA ASP A 467 14.38 2.07 4.17
C ASP A 467 14.08 1.09 3.02
N VAL A 468 13.60 1.63 1.89
CA VAL A 468 13.17 0.82 0.74
C VAL A 468 14.29 -0.03 0.12
N SER A 469 15.57 0.17 0.46
CA SER A 469 16.66 -0.71 0.01
C SER A 469 16.67 -2.07 0.70
N LYS A 470 15.90 -2.23 1.78
CA LYS A 470 16.06 -3.34 2.73
C LYS A 470 15.14 -4.54 2.49
N TYR A 471 14.23 -4.50 1.51
CA TYR A 471 13.37 -5.65 1.21
C TYR A 471 14.12 -6.98 0.96
N PRO A 472 15.28 -7.03 0.26
CA PRO A 472 16.02 -8.28 0.12
C PRO A 472 16.44 -8.92 1.46
N TYR A 473 16.64 -8.12 2.51
CA TYR A 473 16.98 -8.62 3.85
C TYR A 473 15.79 -9.30 4.53
N LEU A 474 14.55 -8.82 4.31
CA LEU A 474 13.34 -9.51 4.78
C LEU A 474 13.22 -10.90 4.13
N PHE A 475 13.45 -10.99 2.82
CA PHE A 475 13.39 -12.26 2.10
C PHE A 475 14.52 -13.19 2.54
N ALA A 476 15.72 -12.66 2.77
CA ALA A 476 16.82 -13.43 3.33
C ALA A 476 16.55 -13.92 4.76
N GLU A 477 15.76 -13.19 5.55
CA GLU A 477 15.31 -13.62 6.87
C GLU A 477 14.28 -14.76 6.77
N LEU A 478 13.29 -14.63 5.87
CA LEU A 478 12.29 -15.68 5.63
C LEU A 478 12.93 -16.98 5.13
N LEU A 479 13.97 -16.89 4.30
CA LEU A 479 14.76 -18.03 3.83
C LEU A 479 15.56 -18.76 4.95
N GLN A 480 15.62 -18.21 6.17
CA GLN A 480 16.15 -18.97 7.32
C GLN A 480 15.21 -20.10 7.74
N ASP A 481 13.91 -19.93 7.53
CA ASP A 481 12.90 -20.91 7.87
C ASP A 481 12.71 -21.87 6.66
N PRO A 482 13.03 -23.17 6.82
CA PRO A 482 12.96 -24.14 5.73
C PRO A 482 11.52 -24.40 5.25
N THR A 483 10.51 -23.88 5.93
CA THR A 483 9.11 -23.97 5.50
C THR A 483 8.74 -22.93 4.43
N TRP A 484 9.59 -21.94 4.16
CA TRP A 484 9.39 -20.98 3.07
C TRP A 484 9.96 -21.51 1.77
N THR A 485 9.09 -21.75 0.80
CA THR A 485 9.50 -22.14 -0.55
C THR A 485 9.76 -20.91 -1.42
N GLU A 486 10.48 -21.10 -2.53
CA GLU A 486 10.66 -20.04 -3.53
C GLU A 486 9.31 -19.54 -4.05
N GLU A 487 8.36 -20.43 -4.28
CA GLU A 487 7.00 -20.08 -4.71
C GLU A 487 6.25 -19.25 -3.65
N ASP A 488 6.35 -19.61 -2.37
CA ASP A 488 5.75 -18.81 -1.28
C ASP A 488 6.32 -17.40 -1.25
N LEU A 489 7.63 -17.24 -1.47
CA LEU A 489 8.29 -15.94 -1.53
C LEU A 489 7.88 -15.16 -2.77
N ARG A 490 7.70 -15.79 -3.94
CA ARG A 490 7.17 -15.12 -5.13
C ARG A 490 5.73 -14.64 -4.92
N LYS A 491 4.92 -15.44 -4.24
CA LYS A 491 3.57 -15.07 -3.79
C LYS A 491 3.59 -13.84 -2.89
N LEU A 492 4.42 -13.86 -1.85
CA LEU A 492 4.61 -12.74 -0.94
C LEU A 492 5.11 -11.48 -1.67
N ALA A 493 6.07 -11.63 -2.59
CA ALA A 493 6.66 -10.52 -3.33
C ALA A 493 5.62 -9.74 -4.14
N GLY A 494 4.73 -10.43 -4.85
CA GLY A 494 3.74 -9.72 -5.65
C GLY A 494 2.68 -10.56 -6.32
N LEU A 495 2.88 -11.88 -6.48
CA LEU A 495 1.88 -12.70 -7.19
C LEU A 495 0.53 -12.73 -6.45
N ASN A 496 0.52 -12.64 -5.12
CA ASN A 496 -0.71 -12.52 -4.34
C ASN A 496 -1.47 -11.22 -4.64
N PHE A 497 -0.77 -10.10 -4.72
CA PHE A 497 -1.38 -8.83 -5.10
C PHE A 497 -1.88 -8.86 -6.54
N LEU A 498 -1.09 -9.37 -7.49
CA LEU A 498 -1.51 -9.51 -8.89
C LEU A 498 -2.77 -10.37 -9.03
N ARG A 499 -2.90 -11.45 -8.25
CA ARG A 499 -4.13 -12.25 -8.19
C ARG A 499 -5.33 -11.41 -7.74
N VAL A 500 -5.19 -10.66 -6.64
CA VAL A 500 -6.27 -9.79 -6.15
C VAL A 500 -6.64 -8.73 -7.18
N PHE A 501 -5.67 -8.05 -7.77
CA PHE A 501 -5.93 -6.99 -8.73
C PHE A 501 -6.65 -7.52 -9.97
N ARG A 502 -6.21 -8.67 -10.52
CA ARG A 502 -6.91 -9.35 -11.63
C ARG A 502 -8.33 -9.75 -11.28
N GLN A 503 -8.59 -10.20 -10.05
CA GLN A 503 -9.94 -10.56 -9.63
C GLN A 503 -10.84 -9.33 -9.49
N VAL A 504 -10.30 -8.19 -9.03
CA VAL A 504 -11.02 -6.91 -9.00
C VAL A 504 -11.35 -6.43 -10.42
N GLU A 505 -10.39 -6.51 -11.34
CA GLU A 505 -10.61 -6.23 -12.77
C GLU A 505 -11.68 -7.17 -13.35
N LYS A 506 -11.62 -8.46 -13.04
CA LYS A 506 -12.63 -9.43 -13.49
C LYS A 506 -14.03 -9.05 -13.00
N VAL A 507 -14.18 -8.64 -11.74
CA VAL A 507 -15.48 -8.19 -11.20
C VAL A 507 -15.99 -6.94 -11.94
N ARG A 508 -15.11 -5.98 -12.26
CA ARG A 508 -15.44 -4.84 -13.12
C ARG A 508 -15.96 -5.29 -14.48
N GLU A 509 -15.26 -6.22 -15.14
CA GLU A 509 -15.65 -6.74 -16.45
C GLU A 509 -16.96 -7.53 -16.43
N ASP A 510 -17.21 -8.30 -15.37
CA ASP A 510 -18.45 -9.03 -15.16
C ASP A 510 -19.63 -8.07 -14.98
N LEU A 511 -19.45 -7.02 -14.16
CA LEU A 511 -20.46 -5.98 -13.94
C LEU A 511 -20.72 -5.14 -15.19
N ARG A 512 -19.67 -4.81 -15.95
CA ARG A 512 -19.79 -4.11 -17.24
C ARG A 512 -20.59 -4.94 -18.24
N ARG A 513 -20.31 -6.24 -18.37
CA ARG A 513 -21.07 -7.16 -19.23
C ARG A 513 -22.52 -7.32 -18.80
N ALA A 514 -22.80 -7.20 -17.51
CA ALA A 514 -24.15 -7.20 -16.96
C ALA A 514 -24.86 -5.83 -17.10
N ASN A 515 -24.26 -4.85 -17.79
CA ASN A 515 -24.77 -3.48 -17.93
C ASN A 515 -25.09 -2.80 -16.58
N ALA A 516 -24.29 -3.08 -15.55
CA ALA A 516 -24.45 -2.42 -14.26
C ALA A 516 -24.19 -0.91 -14.42
N LEU A 517 -25.22 -0.10 -14.12
CA LEU A 517 -25.16 1.35 -14.20
C LEU A 517 -24.39 1.94 -13.02
N ALA A 518 -23.87 3.15 -13.21
CA ALA A 518 -23.26 3.92 -12.13
C ALA A 518 -24.30 4.25 -11.06
N ASP A 519 -23.91 4.17 -9.79
CA ASP A 519 -24.76 4.64 -8.71
C ASP A 519 -24.68 6.17 -8.63
N GLU A 520 -25.85 6.81 -8.63
CA GLU A 520 -26.06 8.26 -8.64
C GLU A 520 -26.68 8.76 -7.33
N THR A 521 -26.84 7.86 -6.35
CA THR A 521 -27.38 8.20 -5.04
C THR A 521 -26.44 9.18 -4.32
N SER A 522 -26.99 10.30 -3.88
CA SER A 522 -26.27 11.26 -3.03
C SER A 522 -26.35 10.83 -1.57
N ILE A 523 -25.31 11.16 -0.79
CA ILE A 523 -25.34 11.00 0.67
C ILE A 523 -26.49 11.82 1.26
N THR A 524 -27.13 11.28 2.29
CA THR A 524 -28.27 11.93 2.95
C THR A 524 -27.82 12.99 3.95
N ASN A 525 -28.69 13.98 4.24
CA ASN A 525 -28.42 14.98 5.27
C ASN A 525 -28.36 14.35 6.68
N GLU A 526 -29.10 13.26 6.89
CA GLU A 526 -29.06 12.46 8.11
C GLU A 526 -27.67 11.85 8.33
N GLU A 527 -27.08 11.24 7.30
CA GLU A 527 -25.71 10.69 7.36
C GLU A 527 -24.66 11.79 7.52
N LEU A 528 -24.87 12.97 6.93
CA LEU A 528 -23.98 14.13 7.12
C LEU A 528 -24.06 14.76 8.51
N LYS A 529 -25.07 14.45 9.33
CA LYS A 529 -25.24 14.94 10.71
C LYS A 529 -25.09 16.46 10.88
N GLY A 530 -25.54 17.22 9.88
CA GLY A 530 -25.43 18.69 9.88
C GLY A 530 -24.00 19.23 9.76
N GLN A 531 -23.02 18.41 9.38
CA GLN A 531 -21.69 18.89 9.04
C GLN A 531 -21.76 19.73 7.76
N LEU A 532 -21.23 20.96 7.85
CA LEU A 532 -21.28 21.95 6.78
C LEU A 532 -20.45 21.48 5.58
N GLN A 533 -21.10 20.83 4.61
CA GLN A 533 -20.68 20.94 3.23
C GLN A 533 -21.36 22.18 2.64
N CYS A 534 -20.61 23.01 1.92
CA CYS A 534 -21.19 24.08 1.11
C CYS A 534 -21.91 23.44 -0.09
N ILE A 535 -23.09 22.85 0.17
CA ILE A 535 -23.91 22.22 -0.86
C ILE A 535 -24.63 23.35 -1.59
N TYR A 536 -24.32 23.53 -2.87
CA TYR A 536 -25.17 24.33 -3.74
C TYR A 536 -26.51 23.60 -3.87
N GLN A 537 -27.55 24.13 -3.24
CA GLN A 537 -28.91 23.64 -3.47
C GLN A 537 -29.34 24.10 -4.86
N GLU A 538 -29.23 23.21 -5.84
CA GLU A 538 -29.92 23.40 -7.10
C GLU A 538 -31.42 23.54 -6.81
N ARG A 539 -32.05 24.61 -7.30
CA ARG A 539 -33.50 24.73 -7.23
C ARG A 539 -34.07 23.56 -8.05
N SER A 540 -34.75 22.65 -7.39
CA SER A 540 -35.42 21.51 -7.99
C SER A 540 -36.45 21.98 -9.02
N ALA A 541 -36.05 22.04 -10.29
CA ALA A 541 -36.95 22.11 -11.44
C ALA A 541 -37.41 20.72 -11.91
N VAL A 542 -36.88 19.64 -11.30
CA VAL A 542 -37.12 18.25 -11.70
C VAL A 542 -38.37 17.68 -11.01
N GLN A 543 -39.50 18.37 -11.15
CA GLN A 543 -40.79 17.84 -10.69
C GLN A 543 -41.79 17.60 -11.84
N SER A 544 -41.33 17.58 -13.09
CA SER A 544 -42.24 17.45 -14.25
C SER A 544 -41.76 16.58 -15.43
N ILE A 545 -40.70 15.77 -15.31
CA ILE A 545 -40.18 14.99 -16.46
C ILE A 545 -40.28 13.46 -16.28
N VAL A 546 -40.93 12.97 -15.22
CA VAL A 546 -41.21 11.52 -15.13
C VAL A 546 -42.68 11.29 -14.77
N THR A 547 -43.50 11.20 -15.80
CA THR A 547 -44.80 10.51 -15.81
C THR A 547 -44.86 9.60 -17.02
#